data_AF-A0A9P6JAU0-F1
#
_entry.id   AF-A0A9P6JAU0-F1
#
_cell.length_a   1.000
_cell.length_b   1.000
_cell.length_c   1.000
_cell.angle_alpha   90.00
_cell.angle_beta   90.00
_cell.angle_gamma   90.00
#
_symmetry.space_group_name_H-M   'P 1'
#
loop_
_entity.id
_entity.type
_entity.pdbx_description
1 polymer ?
#
loop_
_entity_poly.entity_id
_entity_poly.type
_entity_poly.pdbx_seq_one_letter_code
_entity_poly.pdbx_strand_id
1 'polypeptide(L)'
;MKADRVFVFDKSRKESKTIVKLLEYFNIEEKVAVSLNYFDDIDEISQRVIDEYKLDVKLDDLRLNASMMPDCHKSSGIQAYYYFAFVFDDLLVFRGLDYIDLIKALEGRDNNLPAMVQEMLNLFMSHWRKDFKDKYTLLRTEAITWATAVNQQMQVSFNQNEYFIFKLKCHASYLTLILMFLLRDVNCTYLEYRTLQTTFEMFMFYINELASCLRERDAGELTSVDKLFHTGDFSRISEYCSEQIFATMDDFSGRCNRMVSLEFKRLCKNTVFVHLASDRYEKYFINSV
;
A
#
# COMPACT_ATOMS: atom_id res chain seq x y z
N MET A 1 -23.01 -5.18 6.41
CA MET A 1 -23.67 -5.20 5.08
C MET A 1 -22.54 -5.12 4.05
N LYS A 2 -22.47 -5.99 3.03
CA LYS A 2 -21.42 -5.84 2.00
C LYS A 2 -21.74 -4.59 1.18
N ALA A 3 -20.82 -3.64 1.13
CA ALA A 3 -20.92 -2.51 0.23
C ALA A 3 -20.19 -2.89 -1.06
N ASP A 4 -20.94 -3.04 -2.15
CA ASP A 4 -20.38 -3.23 -3.47
C ASP A 4 -20.14 -1.84 -4.09
N ARG A 5 -18.88 -1.50 -4.39
CA ARG A 5 -18.52 -0.30 -5.17
C ARG A 5 -18.23 -0.70 -6.61
N VAL A 6 -18.64 0.17 -7.54
CA VAL A 6 -18.45 -0.02 -8.98
C VAL A 6 -17.62 1.14 -9.51
N PHE A 7 -16.51 0.82 -10.17
CA PHE A 7 -15.58 1.80 -10.74
C PHE A 7 -15.61 1.72 -12.26
N VAL A 8 -15.67 2.87 -12.93
CA VAL A 8 -15.68 2.99 -14.41
C VAL A 8 -14.55 3.91 -14.86
N PHE A 9 -13.54 3.37 -15.54
CA PHE A 9 -12.37 4.15 -15.97
C PHE A 9 -12.69 5.10 -17.15
N ASP A 10 -12.35 6.38 -16.99
CA ASP A 10 -12.57 7.43 -17.99
C ASP A 10 -11.48 7.38 -19.08
N LYS A 11 -11.85 6.92 -20.28
CA LYS A 11 -10.98 6.84 -21.45
C LYS A 11 -10.94 8.13 -22.29
N SER A 12 -11.70 9.16 -21.92
CA SER A 12 -11.90 10.34 -22.75
C SER A 12 -10.79 11.40 -22.62
N ARG A 13 -9.96 11.33 -21.56
CA ARG A 13 -8.88 12.29 -21.32
C ARG A 13 -7.58 11.90 -22.03
N LYS A 14 -6.78 12.88 -22.41
CA LYS A 14 -5.52 12.65 -23.16
C LYS A 14 -4.50 11.90 -22.32
N GLU A 15 -4.50 12.16 -21.02
CA GLU A 15 -3.71 11.53 -19.96
C GLU A 15 -4.13 10.07 -19.73
N SER A 16 -5.37 9.69 -20.11
CA SER A 16 -5.88 8.32 -19.96
C SER A 16 -5.24 7.31 -20.90
N LYS A 17 -4.54 7.72 -21.97
CA LYS A 17 -3.95 6.77 -22.94
C LYS A 17 -2.91 5.85 -22.30
N THR A 18 -2.08 6.40 -21.41
CA THR A 18 -1.04 5.65 -20.71
C THR A 18 -1.66 4.72 -19.67
N ILE A 19 -2.66 5.20 -18.95
CA ILE A 19 -3.42 4.40 -17.97
C ILE A 19 -4.17 3.26 -18.66
N VAL A 20 -4.79 3.49 -19.81
CA VAL A 20 -5.50 2.44 -20.58
C VAL A 20 -4.55 1.32 -20.97
N LYS A 21 -3.35 1.62 -21.46
CA LYS A 21 -2.32 0.60 -21.75
C LYS A 21 -1.96 -0.21 -20.50
N LEU A 22 -1.83 0.46 -19.35
CA LEU A 22 -1.54 -0.21 -18.07
C LEU A 22 -2.69 -1.13 -17.64
N LEU A 23 -3.94 -0.67 -17.74
CA LEU A 23 -5.12 -1.47 -17.44
C LEU A 23 -5.23 -2.70 -18.36
N GLU A 24 -4.97 -2.52 -19.65
CA GLU A 24 -4.93 -3.61 -20.64
C GLU A 24 -3.84 -4.64 -20.30
N TYR A 25 -2.63 -4.20 -19.94
CA TYR A 25 -1.53 -5.08 -19.53
C TYR A 25 -1.91 -5.97 -18.33
N PHE A 26 -2.58 -5.40 -17.33
CA PHE A 26 -3.04 -6.12 -16.13
C PHE A 26 -4.39 -6.83 -16.31
N ASN A 27 -4.98 -6.77 -17.51
CA ASN A 27 -6.30 -7.32 -17.81
C ASN A 27 -7.36 -6.84 -16.80
N ILE A 28 -7.37 -5.54 -16.52
CA ILE A 28 -8.37 -4.87 -15.68
C ILE A 28 -9.50 -4.40 -16.59
N GLU A 29 -10.72 -4.84 -16.30
CA GLU A 29 -11.91 -4.47 -17.06
C GLU A 29 -12.23 -2.98 -16.91
N GLU A 30 -12.92 -2.42 -17.89
CA GLU A 30 -13.38 -1.02 -17.85
C GLU A 30 -14.31 -0.74 -16.66
N LYS A 31 -15.09 -1.75 -16.27
CA LYS A 31 -16.01 -1.72 -15.14
C LYS A 31 -15.57 -2.77 -14.12
N VAL A 32 -15.19 -2.35 -12.92
CA VAL A 32 -14.77 -3.26 -11.86
C VAL A 32 -15.72 -3.13 -10.68
N ALA A 33 -16.30 -4.25 -10.24
CA ALA A 33 -17.08 -4.33 -9.02
C ALA A 33 -16.23 -4.88 -7.88
N VAL A 34 -16.20 -4.19 -6.75
CA VAL A 34 -15.43 -4.58 -5.57
C VAL A 34 -16.34 -4.70 -4.36
N SER A 35 -16.29 -5.85 -3.71
CA SER A 35 -16.91 -6.05 -2.39
C SER A 35 -15.96 -5.51 -1.34
N LEU A 36 -16.37 -4.50 -0.58
CA LEU A 36 -15.55 -3.95 0.49
C LEU A 36 -15.58 -4.79 1.77
N ASN A 37 -14.43 -4.88 2.43
CA ASN A 37 -14.30 -5.47 3.77
C ASN A 37 -14.83 -4.51 4.84
N TYR A 38 -15.40 -5.09 5.89
CA TYR A 38 -16.00 -4.33 6.97
C TYR A 38 -15.95 -5.10 8.29
N PHE A 39 -15.28 -4.52 9.29
CA PHE A 39 -15.26 -4.99 10.68
C PHE A 39 -15.50 -3.78 11.58
N ASP A 40 -16.62 -3.81 12.31
CA ASP A 40 -17.13 -2.66 13.11
C ASP A 40 -16.09 -2.16 14.12
N ASP A 41 -15.44 -3.09 14.83
CA ASP A 41 -14.45 -2.80 15.86
C ASP A 41 -13.22 -2.08 15.30
N ILE A 42 -12.68 -2.55 14.18
CA ILE A 42 -11.53 -1.94 13.49
C ILE A 42 -11.91 -0.54 12.96
N ASP A 43 -13.08 -0.41 12.34
CA ASP A 43 -13.52 0.85 11.75
C ASP A 43 -13.80 1.91 12.82
N GLU A 44 -14.46 1.52 13.91
CA GLU A 44 -14.82 2.43 15.00
C GLU A 44 -13.57 3.00 15.70
N ILE A 45 -12.61 2.14 16.10
CA ILE A 45 -11.41 2.64 16.76
C ILE A 45 -10.56 3.49 15.82
N SER A 46 -10.51 3.13 14.53
CA SER A 46 -9.68 3.83 13.57
C SER A 46 -10.27 5.18 13.20
N GLN A 47 -11.61 5.30 13.06
CA GLN A 47 -12.26 6.60 12.89
C GLN A 47 -12.02 7.50 14.10
N ARG A 48 -12.12 6.98 15.32
CA ARG A 48 -11.83 7.74 16.55
C ARG A 48 -10.42 8.31 16.53
N VAL A 49 -9.41 7.51 16.15
CA VAL A 49 -8.02 7.98 16.04
C VAL A 49 -7.85 8.97 14.88
N ILE A 50 -8.44 8.70 13.72
CA ILE A 50 -8.40 9.62 12.57
C ILE A 50 -8.95 10.99 12.96
N ASP A 51 -10.09 11.04 13.66
CA ASP A 51 -10.74 12.27 14.08
C ASP A 51 -9.94 13.01 15.17
N GLU A 52 -9.50 12.30 16.21
CA GLU A 52 -8.72 12.86 17.33
C GLU A 52 -7.42 13.52 16.83
N TYR A 53 -6.71 12.84 15.93
CA TYR A 53 -5.44 13.30 15.39
C TYR A 53 -5.57 14.07 14.08
N LYS A 54 -6.79 14.25 13.55
CA LYS A 54 -7.07 14.94 12.28
C LYS A 54 -6.20 14.40 11.14
N LEU A 55 -6.19 13.08 10.95
CA LEU A 55 -5.39 12.41 9.91
C LEU A 55 -6.06 12.63 8.53
N ASP A 56 -5.26 12.69 7.47
CA ASP A 56 -5.77 12.88 6.09
C ASP A 56 -6.02 11.53 5.40
N VAL A 57 -6.69 10.64 6.13
CA VAL A 57 -7.00 9.26 5.72
C VAL A 57 -8.49 9.03 5.91
N LYS A 58 -9.13 8.42 4.91
CA LYS A 58 -10.55 8.06 4.94
C LYS A 58 -10.74 6.56 5.14
N LEU A 59 -11.71 6.17 5.97
CA LEU A 59 -12.06 4.76 6.14
C LEU A 59 -12.39 4.06 4.82
N ASP A 60 -13.09 4.73 3.91
CA ASP A 60 -13.46 4.13 2.62
C ASP A 60 -12.23 3.76 1.77
N ASP A 61 -11.18 4.59 1.79
CA ASP A 61 -9.91 4.27 1.14
C ASP A 61 -9.22 3.09 1.82
N LEU A 62 -9.24 3.03 3.16
CA LEU A 62 -8.66 1.92 3.91
C LEU A 62 -9.38 0.59 3.62
N ARG A 63 -10.72 0.62 3.55
CA ARG A 63 -11.55 -0.54 3.17
C ARG A 63 -11.22 -1.00 1.75
N LEU A 64 -11.09 -0.08 0.80
CA LEU A 64 -10.74 -0.39 -0.58
C LEU A 64 -9.35 -1.05 -0.65
N ASN A 65 -8.35 -0.47 0.01
CA ASN A 65 -6.99 -1.02 0.10
C ASN A 65 -6.98 -2.41 0.76
N ALA A 66 -7.70 -2.58 1.87
CA ALA A 66 -7.82 -3.88 2.53
C ALA A 66 -8.47 -4.94 1.65
N SER A 67 -9.41 -4.53 0.78
CA SER A 67 -10.14 -5.43 -0.12
C SER A 67 -9.33 -5.88 -1.33
N MET A 68 -8.13 -5.32 -1.53
CA MET A 68 -7.22 -5.70 -2.62
C MET A 68 -6.68 -7.11 -2.51
N MET A 69 -6.66 -7.71 -1.33
CA MET A 69 -6.17 -9.07 -1.18
C MET A 69 -7.32 -10.00 -1.56
N PRO A 70 -7.26 -10.66 -2.73
CA PRO A 70 -8.37 -11.48 -3.16
C PRO A 70 -8.54 -12.63 -2.16
N ASP A 71 -9.80 -12.90 -1.80
CA ASP A 71 -10.22 -13.88 -0.78
C ASP A 71 -10.01 -13.48 0.69
N CYS A 72 -9.63 -12.23 0.97
CA CYS A 72 -9.47 -11.73 2.35
C CYS A 72 -10.75 -11.19 2.99
N HIS A 73 -11.92 -11.27 2.34
CA HIS A 73 -13.16 -10.63 2.84
C HIS A 73 -13.68 -11.16 4.18
N LYS A 74 -13.05 -12.22 4.71
CA LYS A 74 -13.32 -12.77 6.05
C LYS A 74 -12.16 -12.56 7.03
N SER A 75 -11.04 -12.00 6.57
CA SER A 75 -9.84 -11.82 7.38
C SER A 75 -9.78 -10.42 7.99
N SER A 76 -10.17 -10.35 9.26
CA SER A 76 -10.01 -9.15 10.07
C SER A 76 -8.54 -8.76 10.28
N GLY A 77 -7.62 -9.72 10.25
CA GLY A 77 -6.19 -9.47 10.35
C GLY A 77 -5.63 -8.68 9.17
N ILE A 78 -6.14 -8.93 7.96
CA ILE A 78 -5.74 -8.16 6.77
C ILE A 78 -6.29 -6.74 6.80
N GLN A 79 -7.54 -6.56 7.23
CA GLN A 79 -8.09 -5.22 7.42
C GLN A 79 -7.29 -4.45 8.48
N ALA A 80 -7.02 -5.06 9.63
CA ALA A 80 -6.18 -4.47 10.67
C ALA A 80 -4.76 -4.12 10.18
N TYR A 81 -4.17 -4.94 9.31
CA TYR A 81 -2.86 -4.65 8.72
C TYR A 81 -2.87 -3.38 7.85
N TYR A 82 -3.82 -3.26 6.93
CA TYR A 82 -3.89 -2.08 6.06
C TYR A 82 -4.19 -0.83 6.88
N TYR A 83 -5.07 -0.92 7.86
CA TYR A 83 -5.39 0.19 8.74
C TYR A 83 -4.17 0.59 9.58
N PHE A 84 -3.42 -0.37 10.10
CA PHE A 84 -2.14 -0.13 10.75
C PHE A 84 -1.18 0.63 9.82
N ALA A 85 -0.96 0.12 8.61
CA ALA A 85 0.02 0.67 7.68
C ALA A 85 -0.27 2.15 7.33
N PHE A 86 -1.52 2.51 7.10
CA PHE A 86 -1.88 3.90 6.74
C PHE A 86 -2.00 4.82 7.96
N VAL A 87 -2.69 4.38 9.02
CA VAL A 87 -2.94 5.23 10.19
C VAL A 87 -1.64 5.48 10.97
N PHE A 88 -0.79 4.46 11.14
CA PHE A 88 0.48 4.65 11.85
C PHE A 88 1.52 5.39 11.01
N ASP A 89 1.51 5.30 9.68
CA ASP A 89 2.39 6.13 8.85
C ASP A 89 2.12 7.60 9.10
N ASP A 90 0.84 8.00 9.06
CA ASP A 90 0.42 9.38 9.34
C ASP A 90 0.73 9.81 10.77
N LEU A 91 0.51 8.94 11.76
CA LEU A 91 0.83 9.22 13.16
C LEU A 91 2.33 9.44 13.38
N LEU A 92 3.18 8.59 12.79
CA LEU A 92 4.64 8.68 12.92
C LEU A 92 5.18 9.91 12.18
N VAL A 93 4.76 10.11 10.93
CA VAL A 93 5.32 11.14 10.04
C VAL A 93 4.76 12.53 10.34
N PHE A 94 3.45 12.66 10.53
CA PHE A 94 2.77 13.97 10.61
C PHE A 94 2.30 14.36 12.00
N ARG A 95 2.23 13.42 12.95
CA ARG A 95 1.78 13.70 14.33
C ARG A 95 2.84 13.42 15.40
N GLY A 96 4.03 12.97 15.00
CA GLY A 96 5.18 12.83 15.89
C GLY A 96 5.00 11.73 16.94
N LEU A 97 4.25 10.67 16.62
CA LEU A 97 4.20 9.48 17.46
C LEU A 97 5.62 8.90 17.61
N ASP A 98 6.03 8.56 18.82
CA ASP A 98 7.36 8.01 19.06
C ASP A 98 7.44 6.55 18.55
N TYR A 99 8.29 6.33 17.54
CA TYR A 99 8.53 5.01 16.96
C TYR A 99 9.09 4.00 17.98
N ILE A 100 9.85 4.44 18.99
CA ILE A 100 10.38 3.59 20.05
C ILE A 100 9.23 3.04 20.90
N ASP A 101 8.27 3.89 21.24
CA ASP A 101 7.09 3.47 22.00
C ASP A 101 6.16 2.58 21.16
N LEU A 102 6.06 2.81 19.85
CA LEU A 102 5.40 1.88 18.93
C LEU A 102 6.09 0.50 18.91
N ILE A 103 7.42 0.45 18.79
CA ILE A 103 8.19 -0.80 18.79
C ILE A 103 8.02 -1.54 20.12
N LYS A 104 8.15 -0.83 21.25
CA LYS A 104 7.92 -1.41 22.59
C LYS A 104 6.52 -2.00 22.69
N ALA A 105 5.50 -1.28 22.24
CA ALA A 105 4.11 -1.74 22.28
C ALA A 105 3.90 -2.99 21.41
N LEU A 106 4.45 -3.02 20.19
CA LEU A 106 4.44 -4.21 19.32
C LEU A 106 5.10 -5.41 20.04
N GLU A 107 6.24 -5.20 20.68
CA GLU A 107 6.94 -6.23 21.45
C GLU A 107 6.21 -6.69 22.71
N GLY A 108 5.22 -5.93 23.18
CA GLY A 108 4.50 -6.17 24.43
C GLY A 108 5.23 -5.64 25.67
N ARG A 109 6.06 -4.61 25.50
CA ARG A 109 6.79 -3.91 26.56
C ARG A 109 6.06 -2.64 26.98
N ASP A 110 6.36 -2.18 28.20
CA ASP A 110 5.91 -0.88 28.71
C ASP A 110 6.33 0.24 27.75
N ASN A 111 5.39 1.13 27.47
CA ASN A 111 5.51 2.22 26.50
C ASN A 111 4.63 3.39 26.94
N ASN A 112 4.78 4.54 26.27
CA ASN A 112 3.99 5.74 26.56
C ASN A 112 3.08 6.14 25.38
N LEU A 113 2.62 5.17 24.58
CA LEU A 113 1.66 5.47 23.53
C LEU A 113 0.38 6.07 24.15
N PRO A 114 -0.24 7.07 23.49
CA PRO A 114 -1.53 7.58 23.90
C PRO A 114 -2.55 6.45 24.04
N ALA A 115 -3.40 6.51 25.06
CA ALA A 115 -4.30 5.41 25.41
C ALA A 115 -5.15 4.91 24.21
N MET A 116 -5.66 5.82 23.38
CA MET A 116 -6.45 5.49 22.19
C MET A 116 -5.61 4.79 21.10
N VAL A 117 -4.36 5.22 20.91
CA VAL A 117 -3.43 4.58 19.96
C VAL A 117 -3.01 3.19 20.44
N GLN A 118 -2.79 3.04 21.75
CA GLN A 118 -2.51 1.75 22.37
C GLN A 118 -3.72 0.79 22.29
N GLU A 119 -4.94 1.29 22.51
CA GLU A 119 -6.20 0.55 22.34
C GLU A 119 -6.32 0.01 20.90
N MET A 120 -6.12 0.87 19.91
CA MET A 120 -6.12 0.52 18.48
C MET A 120 -5.06 -0.54 18.15
N LEU A 121 -3.82 -0.35 18.59
CA LEU A 121 -2.73 -1.28 18.33
C LEU A 121 -3.01 -2.67 18.94
N ASN A 122 -3.51 -2.70 20.17
CA ASN A 122 -3.89 -3.95 20.84
C ASN A 122 -5.00 -4.68 20.08
N LEU A 123 -6.00 -3.94 19.59
CA LEU A 123 -7.06 -4.50 18.76
C LEU A 123 -6.47 -5.11 17.48
N PHE A 124 -5.65 -4.36 16.74
CA PHE A 124 -5.03 -4.85 15.50
C PHE A 124 -4.18 -6.11 15.73
N MET A 125 -3.35 -6.09 16.76
CA MET A 125 -2.54 -7.25 17.14
C MET A 125 -3.40 -8.45 17.53
N SER A 126 -4.59 -8.25 18.11
CA SER A 126 -5.51 -9.34 18.43
C SER A 126 -6.08 -10.01 17.17
N HIS A 127 -6.47 -9.23 16.16
CA HIS A 127 -6.90 -9.76 14.86
C HIS A 127 -5.76 -10.47 14.14
N TRP A 128 -4.54 -9.94 14.22
CA TRP A 128 -3.36 -10.59 13.66
C TRP A 128 -3.08 -11.94 14.33
N ARG A 129 -3.16 -12.03 15.65
CA ARG A 129 -2.99 -13.31 16.37
C ARG A 129 -4.05 -14.33 15.97
N LYS A 130 -5.30 -13.89 15.86
CA LYS A 130 -6.44 -14.73 15.49
C LYS A 130 -6.28 -15.32 14.08
N ASP A 131 -5.97 -14.48 13.10
CA ASP A 131 -5.96 -14.89 11.70
C ASP A 131 -4.64 -15.56 11.29
N PHE A 132 -3.50 -15.09 11.78
CA PHE A 132 -2.17 -15.55 11.33
C PHE A 132 -1.51 -16.60 12.24
N LYS A 133 -2.04 -16.84 13.44
CA LYS A 133 -1.60 -17.93 14.35
C LYS A 133 -0.08 -17.99 14.54
N ASP A 134 0.58 -19.05 14.06
CA ASP A 134 2.03 -19.25 14.16
C ASP A 134 2.84 -18.21 13.37
N LYS A 135 2.22 -17.56 12.38
CA LYS A 135 2.83 -16.49 11.56
C LYS A 135 2.67 -15.11 12.17
N TYR A 136 1.93 -14.95 13.27
CA TYR A 136 1.77 -13.67 13.96
C TYR A 136 3.12 -13.02 14.32
N THR A 137 4.07 -13.82 14.81
CA THR A 137 5.40 -13.31 15.18
C THR A 137 6.15 -12.73 13.98
N LEU A 138 6.01 -13.35 12.81
CA LEU A 138 6.60 -12.83 11.57
C LEU A 138 5.98 -11.47 11.21
N LEU A 139 4.65 -11.38 11.16
CA LEU A 139 3.94 -10.14 10.87
C LEU A 139 4.36 -9.01 11.82
N ARG A 140 4.44 -9.30 13.12
CA ARG A 140 4.89 -8.34 14.13
C ARG A 140 6.33 -7.86 13.89
N THR A 141 7.26 -8.78 13.63
CA THR A 141 8.67 -8.43 13.38
C THR A 141 8.78 -7.48 12.19
N GLU A 142 7.99 -7.70 11.16
CA GLU A 142 8.04 -6.88 9.96
C GLU A 142 7.38 -5.51 10.14
N ALA A 143 6.34 -5.41 10.98
CA ALA A 143 5.83 -4.11 11.43
C ALA A 143 6.89 -3.31 12.21
N ILE A 144 7.72 -3.97 13.03
CA ILE A 144 8.85 -3.33 13.74
C ILE A 144 9.94 -2.87 12.75
N THR A 145 10.30 -3.71 11.77
CA THR A 145 11.24 -3.35 10.70
C THR A 145 10.75 -2.11 9.94
N TRP A 146 9.47 -2.09 9.58
CA TRP A 146 8.84 -0.96 8.92
C TRP A 146 8.87 0.32 9.77
N ALA A 147 8.46 0.26 11.04
CA ALA A 147 8.48 1.43 11.93
C ALA A 147 9.91 2.01 12.08
N THR A 148 10.92 1.13 12.13
CA THR A 148 12.34 1.52 12.16
C THR A 148 12.75 2.23 10.87
N ALA A 149 12.31 1.73 9.71
CA ALA A 149 12.57 2.37 8.42
C ALA A 149 11.87 3.74 8.32
N VAL A 150 10.60 3.86 8.70
CA VAL A 150 9.90 5.15 8.69
C VAL A 150 10.62 6.19 9.56
N ASN A 151 11.09 5.80 10.74
CA ASN A 151 11.88 6.71 11.57
C ASN A 151 13.20 7.13 10.90
N GLN A 152 13.93 6.21 10.27
CA GLN A 152 15.14 6.56 9.52
C GLN A 152 14.85 7.57 8.40
N GLN A 153 13.64 7.53 7.80
CA GLN A 153 13.19 8.52 6.81
C GLN A 153 13.21 9.94 7.37
N MET A 154 12.81 10.09 8.63
CA MET A 154 12.62 11.38 9.30
C MET A 154 13.95 11.96 9.81
N GLN A 155 14.96 11.12 10.04
CA GLN A 155 16.21 11.51 10.69
C GLN A 155 17.37 11.76 9.71
N VAL A 156 17.31 11.17 8.52
CA VAL A 156 18.46 11.17 7.60
C VAL A 156 18.17 12.07 6.40
N SER A 157 19.12 12.98 6.13
CA SER A 157 19.16 13.72 4.87
C SER A 157 19.75 12.83 3.79
N PHE A 158 18.88 12.28 2.94
CA PHE A 158 19.30 11.49 1.78
C PHE A 158 19.57 12.38 0.58
N ASN A 159 20.60 12.07 -0.20
CA ASN A 159 20.66 12.56 -1.57
C ASN A 159 19.57 11.88 -2.43
N GLN A 160 19.31 12.38 -3.64
CA GLN A 160 18.20 11.89 -4.47
C GLN A 160 18.26 10.37 -4.76
N ASN A 161 19.44 9.82 -5.00
CA ASN A 161 19.61 8.38 -5.27
C ASN A 161 19.44 7.54 -4.00
N GLU A 162 19.98 8.03 -2.87
CA GLU A 162 19.81 7.39 -1.58
C GLU A 162 18.35 7.41 -1.14
N TYR A 163 17.63 8.52 -1.41
CA TYR A 163 16.22 8.67 -1.09
C TYR A 163 15.37 7.66 -1.84
N PHE A 164 15.66 7.44 -3.13
CA PHE A 164 14.99 6.41 -3.93
C PHE A 164 15.20 5.00 -3.34
N ILE A 165 16.45 4.61 -3.08
CA ILE A 165 16.77 3.28 -2.49
C ILE A 165 16.12 3.13 -1.11
N PHE A 166 16.11 4.20 -0.33
CA PHE A 166 15.57 4.20 1.00
C PHE A 166 14.03 4.14 1.01
N LYS A 167 13.36 4.86 0.10
CA LYS A 167 11.92 4.86 -0.04
C LYS A 167 11.34 3.47 -0.31
N LEU A 168 12.06 2.64 -1.06
CA LEU A 168 11.68 1.23 -1.30
C LEU A 168 11.39 0.47 0.02
N LYS A 169 12.11 0.79 1.11
CA LYS A 169 11.95 0.14 2.42
C LYS A 169 10.78 0.69 3.26
N CYS A 170 10.23 1.85 2.90
CA CYS A 170 9.24 2.57 3.71
C CYS A 170 7.78 2.24 3.32
N HIS A 171 7.54 1.65 2.14
CA HIS A 171 6.19 1.46 1.60
C HIS A 171 5.34 0.36 2.26
N ALA A 172 5.80 -0.27 3.34
CA ALA A 172 5.20 -1.49 3.92
C ALA A 172 4.91 -2.62 2.88
N SER A 173 5.41 -2.46 1.65
CA SER A 173 5.14 -3.31 0.48
C SER A 173 5.59 -4.74 0.70
N TYR A 174 6.72 -4.88 1.39
CA TYR A 174 7.24 -6.16 1.87
C TYR A 174 6.22 -6.94 2.69
N LEU A 175 5.52 -6.28 3.62
CA LEU A 175 4.56 -6.96 4.49
C LEU A 175 3.29 -7.36 3.73
N THR A 176 2.85 -6.52 2.79
CA THR A 176 1.79 -6.88 1.84
C THR A 176 2.14 -8.13 1.02
N LEU A 177 3.39 -8.22 0.54
CA LEU A 177 3.88 -9.39 -0.21
C LEU A 177 3.85 -10.67 0.64
N ILE A 178 4.32 -10.63 1.89
CA ILE A 178 4.24 -11.78 2.82
C ILE A 178 2.81 -12.22 3.02
N LEU A 179 1.94 -11.27 3.37
CA LEU A 179 0.55 -11.57 3.69
C LEU A 179 -0.16 -12.24 2.52
N MET A 180 0.21 -11.89 1.27
CA MET A 180 -0.37 -12.50 0.09
C MET A 180 0.00 -13.98 -0.02
N PHE A 181 1.28 -14.31 0.15
CA PHE A 181 1.70 -15.70 0.12
C PHE A 181 1.11 -16.51 1.29
N LEU A 182 1.02 -15.91 2.48
CA LEU A 182 0.48 -16.57 3.67
C LEU A 182 -1.02 -16.89 3.53
N LEU A 183 -1.85 -15.96 3.07
CA LEU A 183 -3.29 -16.18 2.93
C LEU A 183 -3.63 -17.23 1.86
N ARG A 184 -2.76 -17.36 0.86
CA ARG A 184 -3.00 -18.19 -0.33
C ARG A 184 -2.34 -19.55 -0.24
N ASP A 185 -1.66 -19.83 0.88
CA ASP A 185 -0.90 -21.06 1.14
C ASP A 185 0.10 -21.37 0.00
N VAL A 186 0.77 -20.32 -0.51
CA VAL A 186 1.77 -20.44 -1.57
C VAL A 186 3.16 -20.33 -0.96
N ASN A 187 3.89 -21.44 -1.02
CA ASN A 187 5.27 -21.50 -0.55
C ASN A 187 6.23 -20.93 -1.60
N CYS A 188 7.07 -19.99 -1.15
CA CYS A 188 8.09 -19.33 -1.95
C CYS A 188 9.46 -19.71 -1.40
N THR A 189 10.43 -20.03 -2.26
CA THR A 189 11.82 -20.21 -1.80
C THR A 189 12.40 -18.87 -1.36
N TYR A 190 13.47 -18.92 -0.56
CA TYR A 190 14.16 -17.70 -0.12
C TYR A 190 14.62 -16.82 -1.30
N LEU A 191 15.13 -17.43 -2.37
CA LEU A 191 15.63 -16.69 -3.55
C LEU A 191 14.50 -16.04 -4.35
N GLU A 192 13.42 -16.79 -4.57
CA GLU A 192 12.21 -16.25 -5.21
C GLU A 192 11.65 -15.09 -4.40
N TYR A 193 11.60 -15.25 -3.08
CA TYR A 193 11.08 -14.22 -2.18
C TYR A 193 11.90 -12.93 -2.25
N ARG A 194 13.24 -13.02 -2.24
CA ARG A 194 14.12 -11.85 -2.39
C ARG A 194 14.00 -11.17 -3.74
N THR A 195 13.78 -11.95 -4.80
CA THR A 195 13.54 -11.42 -6.14
C THR A 195 12.23 -10.63 -6.16
N LEU A 196 11.16 -11.26 -5.68
CA LEU A 196 9.82 -10.67 -5.60
C LEU A 196 9.77 -9.43 -4.73
N GLN A 197 10.49 -9.42 -3.60
CA GLN A 197 10.58 -8.25 -2.74
C GLN A 197 11.07 -7.02 -3.54
N THR A 198 12.24 -7.12 -4.16
CA THR A 198 12.81 -6.00 -4.93
C THR A 198 11.90 -5.58 -6.08
N THR A 199 11.36 -6.55 -6.83
CA THR A 199 10.43 -6.31 -7.93
C THR A 199 9.17 -5.59 -7.43
N PHE A 200 8.60 -6.01 -6.30
CA PHE A 200 7.39 -5.42 -5.76
C PHE A 200 7.62 -4.03 -5.17
N GLU A 201 8.74 -3.81 -4.49
CA GLU A 201 9.12 -2.50 -3.98
C GLU A 201 9.27 -1.49 -5.11
N MET A 202 9.96 -1.85 -6.21
CA MET A 202 10.08 -1.00 -7.41
C MET A 202 8.72 -0.75 -8.05
N PHE A 203 7.92 -1.80 -8.20
CA PHE A 203 6.57 -1.72 -8.75
C PHE A 203 5.68 -0.75 -7.93
N MET A 204 5.68 -0.90 -6.60
CA MET A 204 4.95 -0.04 -5.66
C MET A 204 5.40 1.42 -5.72
N PHE A 205 6.70 1.66 -5.87
CA PHE A 205 7.22 3.01 -6.06
C PHE A 205 6.64 3.67 -7.32
N TYR A 206 6.77 3.01 -8.48
CA TYR A 206 6.33 3.60 -9.75
C TYR A 206 4.80 3.74 -9.86
N ILE A 207 4.02 2.80 -9.32
CA ILE A 207 2.56 2.93 -9.32
C ILE A 207 2.09 4.05 -8.38
N ASN A 208 2.77 4.25 -7.25
CA ASN A 208 2.47 5.35 -6.34
C ASN A 208 2.80 6.70 -7.03
N GLU A 209 3.99 6.85 -7.60
CA GLU A 209 4.37 8.07 -8.34
C GLU A 209 3.40 8.34 -9.51
N LEU A 210 2.98 7.30 -10.25
CA LEU A 210 2.00 7.42 -11.33
C LEU A 210 0.62 7.83 -10.82
N ALA A 211 0.17 7.31 -9.68
CA ALA A 211 -1.13 7.65 -9.12
C ALA A 211 -1.12 9.04 -8.48
N SER A 212 -0.04 9.38 -7.76
CA SER A 212 0.06 10.59 -6.95
C SER A 212 0.38 11.85 -7.75
N CYS A 213 1.00 11.72 -8.93
CA CYS A 213 1.54 12.86 -9.67
C CYS A 213 0.53 13.94 -10.05
N LEU A 214 -0.75 13.62 -10.34
CA LEU A 214 -1.76 14.67 -10.65
C LEU A 214 -2.17 15.44 -9.40
N ARG A 215 -2.36 14.74 -8.29
CA ARG A 215 -2.68 15.34 -6.99
C ARG A 215 -1.54 16.21 -6.51
N GLU A 216 -0.31 15.71 -6.58
CA GLU A 216 0.88 16.41 -6.12
C GLU A 216 1.09 17.70 -6.92
N ARG A 217 0.96 17.65 -8.25
CA ARG A 217 0.99 18.84 -9.11
C ARG A 217 -0.05 19.88 -8.66
N ASP A 218 -1.29 19.47 -8.46
CA ASP A 218 -2.37 20.38 -8.10
C ASP A 218 -2.20 20.96 -6.67
N ALA A 219 -1.44 20.27 -5.81
CA ALA A 219 -1.05 20.74 -4.47
C ALA A 219 0.26 21.56 -4.45
N GLY A 220 0.95 21.71 -5.58
CA GLY A 220 2.26 22.35 -5.66
C GLY A 220 3.41 21.50 -5.11
N GLU A 221 3.18 20.20 -4.92
CA GLU A 221 4.19 19.20 -4.55
C GLU A 221 4.87 18.62 -5.80
N LEU A 222 6.16 18.32 -5.70
CA LEU A 222 6.91 17.62 -6.76
C LEU A 222 7.05 16.15 -6.38
N THR A 223 6.74 15.26 -7.32
CA THR A 223 6.92 13.82 -7.13
C THR A 223 8.42 13.49 -7.04
N SER A 224 8.76 12.30 -6.55
CA SER A 224 10.17 11.88 -6.49
C SER A 224 10.78 11.79 -7.89
N VAL A 225 10.00 11.31 -8.87
CA VAL A 225 10.39 11.26 -10.30
C VAL A 225 10.58 12.66 -10.87
N ASP A 226 9.70 13.61 -10.58
CA ASP A 226 9.88 14.98 -11.07
C ASP A 226 11.09 15.68 -10.44
N LYS A 227 11.36 15.42 -9.16
CA LYS A 227 12.59 15.90 -8.49
C LYS A 227 13.85 15.33 -9.14
N LEU A 228 13.82 14.08 -9.61
CA LEU A 228 14.96 13.41 -10.26
C LEU A 228 15.23 13.94 -11.66
N PHE A 229 14.17 14.24 -12.42
CA PHE A 229 14.30 14.56 -13.84
C PHE A 229 13.99 16.01 -14.21
N HIS A 230 13.57 16.83 -13.24
CA HIS A 230 13.25 18.26 -13.39
C HIS A 230 12.36 18.54 -14.61
N THR A 231 11.35 17.70 -14.82
CA THR A 231 10.63 17.69 -16.10
C THR A 231 9.61 18.80 -16.17
N GLY A 232 8.86 19.04 -15.08
CA GLY A 232 7.66 19.86 -15.10
C GLY A 232 6.60 19.37 -16.09
N ASP A 233 6.77 18.18 -16.67
CA ASP A 233 5.93 17.62 -17.74
C ASP A 233 5.37 16.28 -17.28
N PHE A 234 4.14 16.37 -16.80
CA PHE A 234 3.36 15.25 -16.30
C PHE A 234 3.22 14.11 -17.31
N SER A 235 3.10 14.43 -18.61
CA SER A 235 2.92 13.39 -19.62
C SER A 235 4.12 12.46 -19.68
N ARG A 236 5.33 13.02 -19.57
CA ARG A 236 6.60 12.29 -19.54
C ARG A 236 6.78 11.49 -18.24
N ILE A 237 6.34 12.01 -17.11
CA ILE A 237 6.36 11.27 -15.82
C ILE A 237 5.45 10.05 -15.91
N SER A 238 4.22 10.23 -16.42
CA SER A 238 3.27 9.14 -16.55
C SER A 238 3.77 8.04 -17.49
N GLU A 239 4.37 8.42 -18.63
CA GLU A 239 4.96 7.51 -19.59
C GLU A 239 6.14 6.75 -18.99
N TYR A 240 7.07 7.47 -18.35
CA TYR A 240 8.23 6.88 -17.70
C TYR A 240 7.84 5.86 -16.61
N CYS A 241 6.94 6.24 -15.69
CA CYS A 241 6.52 5.33 -14.61
C CYS A 241 5.85 4.07 -15.19
N SER A 242 5.05 4.21 -16.25
CA SER A 242 4.38 3.07 -16.88
C SER A 242 5.37 2.14 -17.59
N GLU A 243 6.35 2.69 -18.31
CA GLU A 243 7.44 1.90 -18.91
C GLU A 243 8.27 1.17 -17.86
N GLN A 244 8.57 1.83 -16.73
CA GLN A 244 9.27 1.19 -15.62
C GLN A 244 8.44 0.07 -14.97
N ILE A 245 7.12 0.23 -14.86
CA ILE A 245 6.21 -0.84 -14.41
C ILE A 245 6.28 -2.03 -15.37
N PHE A 246 6.17 -1.81 -16.69
CA PHE A 246 6.25 -2.90 -17.67
C PHE A 246 7.61 -3.60 -17.62
N ALA A 247 8.71 -2.84 -17.61
CA ALA A 247 10.05 -3.40 -17.52
C ALA A 247 10.25 -4.22 -16.24
N THR A 248 9.75 -3.75 -15.10
CA THR A 248 9.83 -4.45 -13.81
C THR A 248 9.06 -5.78 -13.85
N MET A 249 7.86 -5.79 -14.47
CA MET A 249 7.03 -6.98 -14.58
C MET A 249 7.55 -8.00 -15.60
N ASP A 250 8.19 -7.53 -16.68
CA ASP A 250 8.76 -8.39 -17.71
C ASP A 250 10.10 -9.01 -17.26
N ASP A 251 10.94 -8.27 -16.54
CA ASP A 251 12.21 -8.76 -15.97
C ASP A 251 12.00 -9.92 -14.96
N PHE A 252 10.84 -9.92 -14.29
CA PHE A 252 10.41 -10.98 -13.39
C PHE A 252 10.08 -12.31 -14.11
N SER A 253 9.70 -12.25 -15.39
CA SER A 253 9.15 -13.41 -16.11
C SER A 253 10.12 -14.59 -16.14
N GLY A 254 9.72 -15.73 -15.57
CA GLY A 254 10.51 -16.96 -15.54
C GLY A 254 11.50 -17.09 -14.37
N ARG A 255 11.57 -16.12 -13.44
CA ARG A 255 12.45 -16.17 -12.26
C ARG A 255 11.89 -16.94 -11.06
N CYS A 256 10.59 -17.23 -11.07
CA CYS A 256 9.93 -17.97 -10.01
C CYS A 256 9.08 -19.11 -10.57
N ASN A 257 8.70 -20.05 -9.71
CA ASN A 257 7.71 -21.06 -10.00
C ASN A 257 6.42 -20.41 -10.55
N ARG A 258 5.72 -21.12 -11.43
CA ARG A 258 4.48 -20.66 -12.05
C ARG A 258 3.43 -20.23 -11.02
N MET A 259 3.26 -20.97 -9.91
CA MET A 259 2.23 -20.64 -8.92
C MET A 259 2.56 -19.34 -8.18
N VAL A 260 3.81 -19.20 -7.74
CA VAL A 260 4.35 -17.98 -7.14
C VAL A 260 4.16 -16.78 -8.08
N SER A 261 4.47 -16.98 -9.37
CA SER A 261 4.34 -15.95 -10.39
C SER A 261 2.90 -15.51 -10.65
N LEU A 262 1.95 -16.44 -10.60
CA LEU A 262 0.53 -16.13 -10.79
C LEU A 262 -0.05 -15.33 -9.62
N GLU A 263 0.30 -15.69 -8.38
CA GLU A 263 -0.14 -14.93 -7.21
C GLU A 263 0.53 -13.55 -7.16
N PHE A 264 1.82 -13.46 -7.48
CA PHE A 264 2.49 -12.16 -7.56
C PHE A 264 1.85 -11.22 -8.59
N LYS A 265 1.57 -11.72 -9.81
CA LYS A 265 0.88 -10.93 -10.85
C LYS A 265 -0.51 -10.50 -10.41
N ARG A 266 -1.21 -11.33 -9.63
CA ARG A 266 -2.52 -11.01 -9.05
C ARG A 266 -2.41 -9.86 -8.03
N LEU A 267 -1.40 -9.89 -7.16
CA LEU A 267 -1.12 -8.78 -6.25
C LEU A 267 -0.85 -7.48 -7.02
N CYS A 268 0.05 -7.51 -8.01
CA CYS A 268 0.35 -6.34 -8.83
C CYS A 268 -0.89 -5.78 -9.54
N LYS A 269 -1.73 -6.66 -10.12
CA LYS A 269 -3.01 -6.26 -10.73
C LYS A 269 -3.90 -5.50 -9.74
N ASN A 270 -4.08 -6.04 -8.54
CA ASN A 270 -4.95 -5.43 -7.54
C ASN A 270 -4.38 -4.12 -7.01
N THR A 271 -3.04 -4.04 -6.90
CA THR A 271 -2.33 -2.80 -6.57
C THR A 271 -2.55 -1.71 -7.60
N VAL A 272 -2.40 -2.01 -8.91
CA VAL A 272 -2.73 -1.04 -9.97
C VAL A 272 -4.15 -0.53 -9.80
N PHE A 273 -5.10 -1.45 -9.64
CA PHE A 273 -6.51 -1.10 -9.57
C PHE A 273 -6.79 -0.10 -8.44
N VAL A 274 -6.36 -0.37 -7.20
CA VAL A 274 -6.68 0.50 -6.07
C VAL A 274 -5.88 1.79 -6.05
N HIS A 275 -4.63 1.78 -6.51
CA HIS A 275 -3.88 3.03 -6.67
C HIS A 275 -4.54 3.95 -7.70
N LEU A 276 -5.29 3.42 -8.67
CA LEU A 276 -6.08 4.25 -9.59
C LEU A 276 -7.50 4.54 -9.08
N ALA A 277 -8.03 3.69 -8.19
CA ALA A 277 -9.42 3.74 -7.73
C ALA A 277 -9.66 4.36 -6.35
N SER A 278 -8.62 4.62 -5.55
CA SER A 278 -8.76 5.36 -4.31
C SER A 278 -9.38 6.74 -4.57
N ASP A 279 -10.22 7.22 -3.64
CA ASP A 279 -10.88 8.54 -3.71
C ASP A 279 -9.85 9.67 -3.95
N ARG A 280 -8.60 9.45 -3.52
CA ARG A 280 -7.45 10.35 -3.73
C ARG A 280 -7.13 10.58 -5.22
N TYR A 281 -7.49 9.64 -6.09
CA TYR A 281 -7.13 9.59 -7.51
C TYR A 281 -8.33 9.40 -8.44
N GLU A 282 -9.44 8.90 -7.92
CA GLU A 282 -10.67 8.56 -8.65
C GLU A 282 -11.12 9.69 -9.58
N LYS A 283 -11.16 10.94 -9.10
CA LYS A 283 -11.61 12.11 -9.88
C LYS A 283 -10.84 12.40 -11.18
N TYR A 284 -9.64 11.84 -11.31
CA TYR A 284 -8.78 12.02 -12.49
C TYR A 284 -8.96 10.92 -13.53
N PHE A 285 -9.28 9.70 -13.10
CA PHE A 285 -9.20 8.51 -13.93
C PHE A 285 -10.49 7.68 -13.97
N ILE A 286 -11.47 8.01 -13.14
CA ILE A 286 -12.71 7.26 -12.97
C ILE A 286 -13.89 8.25 -13.01
N ASN A 287 -14.93 7.87 -13.73
CA ASN A 287 -16.22 8.53 -13.63
C ASN A 287 -16.97 7.91 -12.45
N SER A 288 -17.15 8.67 -11.37
CA SER A 288 -18.03 8.23 -10.28
C SER A 288 -19.48 8.26 -10.78
N VAL A 289 -20.19 7.15 -10.59
CA VAL A 289 -21.63 7.01 -10.87
C VAL A 289 -22.37 6.82 -9.56
#